data_AF-A0A932YSH3-F1
#
_entry.id   AF-A0A932YSH3-F1
#
_cell.length_a   1.000
_cell.length_b   1.000
_cell.length_c   1.000
_cell.angle_alpha   90.00
_cell.angle_beta   90.00
_cell.angle_gamma   90.00
#
_symmetry.space_group_name_H-M   'P 1'
#
loop_
_entity.id
_entity.type
_entity.pdbx_description
1 polymer ?
#
loop_
_entity_poly.entity_id
_entity_poly.type
_entity_poly.pdbx_seq_one_letter_code
_entity_poly.pdbx_strand_id
1 'polypeptide(L)'
;MSKTVINIVLIVLVATGLFFGYNFFFGGESEGALLTTVGQASTEQNAAGELLAILKTLEQLTLDASFLETSVFKALRDFSVALPESVPGRRNPFAPLGQ
;
A
#
# COMPACT_ATOMS: atom_id res chain seq x y z
N MET A 1 57.87 -23.43 17.61
CA MET A 1 56.50 -23.70 17.13
C MET A 1 56.42 -25.15 16.69
N SER A 2 55.45 -25.93 17.20
CA SER A 2 55.25 -27.29 16.71
C SER A 2 54.74 -27.24 15.27
N LYS A 3 55.23 -28.14 14.42
CA LYS A 3 54.88 -28.21 12.99
C LYS A 3 53.35 -28.27 12.78
N THR A 4 52.64 -28.86 13.74
CA THR A 4 51.17 -28.94 13.79
C THR A 4 50.50 -27.57 13.91
N VAL A 5 51.02 -26.65 14.74
CA VAL A 5 50.45 -25.30 14.90
C VAL A 5 50.63 -24.47 13.64
N ILE A 6 51.81 -24.58 13.00
CA ILE A 6 52.06 -23.90 11.72
C ILE A 6 51.12 -24.43 10.63
N ASN A 7 50.91 -25.74 10.58
CA ASN A 7 50.02 -26.34 9.58
C ASN A 7 48.55 -25.92 9.77
N ILE A 8 48.08 -25.83 11.03
CA ILE A 8 46.73 -25.35 11.35
C ILE A 8 46.54 -23.90 10.91
N VAL A 9 47.50 -23.02 11.21
CA VAL A 9 47.42 -21.60 10.82
C VAL A 9 47.39 -21.45 9.30
N LEU A 10 48.15 -22.26 8.57
CA LEU A 10 48.20 -22.22 7.10
C LEU A 10 46.87 -22.69 6.49
N ILE A 11 46.26 -23.75 7.04
CA ILE A 11 44.95 -24.23 6.61
C ILE A 11 43.86 -23.17 6.83
N VAL A 12 43.86 -22.52 8.00
CA VAL A 12 42.88 -21.47 8.31
C VAL A 12 43.03 -20.30 7.34
N LEU A 13 44.26 -19.87 7.06
CA LEU A 13 44.53 -18.75 6.14
C LEU A 13 44.06 -19.06 4.71
N VAL A 14 44.29 -20.28 4.23
CA VAL A 14 43.81 -20.73 2.91
C VAL A 14 42.28 -20.82 2.88
N ALA A 15 41.65 -21.37 3.92
CA ALA A 15 40.20 -21.47 4.00
C ALA A 15 39.52 -20.10 3.99
N THR A 16 40.07 -19.11 4.71
CA THR A 16 39.57 -17.73 4.69
C THR A 16 39.75 -17.11 3.31
N GLY A 17 40.92 -17.28 2.67
CA GLY A 17 41.15 -16.78 1.32
C GLY A 17 40.18 -17.34 0.28
N LEU A 18 39.91 -18.66 0.33
CA LEU A 18 38.95 -19.31 -0.56
C LEU A 18 37.51 -18.85 -0.30
N PHE A 19 37.12 -18.64 0.95
CA PHE A 19 35.79 -18.17 1.30
C PHE A 19 35.52 -16.76 0.76
N PHE A 20 36.46 -15.83 0.96
CA PHE A 20 36.32 -14.46 0.43
C PHE A 20 36.44 -14.42 -1.11
N GLY A 21 37.34 -15.21 -1.70
CA GLY A 21 37.46 -15.32 -3.15
C GLY A 21 36.20 -15.87 -3.82
N TYR A 22 35.58 -16.88 -3.22
CA TYR A 22 34.31 -17.45 -3.72
C TYR A 22 33.17 -16.44 -3.61
N ASN A 23 32.99 -15.78 -2.45
CA ASN A 23 31.93 -14.79 -2.28
C ASN A 23 32.12 -13.57 -3.20
N PHE A 24 33.35 -13.15 -3.48
CA PHE A 24 33.61 -12.02 -4.38
C PHE A 24 33.40 -12.38 -5.86
N PHE A 25 33.73 -13.60 -6.28
CA PHE A 25 33.63 -14.02 -7.69
C PHE A 25 32.27 -14.63 -8.06
N PHE A 26 31.57 -15.28 -7.11
CA PHE A 26 30.26 -15.92 -7.33
C PHE A 26 29.09 -15.20 -6.65
N GLY A 27 29.34 -14.16 -5.84
CA GLY A 27 28.30 -13.38 -5.15
C GLY A 27 27.69 -12.25 -6.00
N GLY A 28 27.91 -12.25 -7.32
CA GLY A 28 27.37 -11.27 -8.25
C GLY A 28 26.05 -11.73 -8.86
N GLU A 29 24.98 -11.02 -8.48
CA GLU A 29 23.72 -10.88 -9.21
C GLU A 29 22.84 -12.14 -9.38
N SER A 30 22.01 -12.42 -8.37
CA SER A 30 20.67 -12.97 -8.63
C SER A 30 19.74 -11.80 -8.95
N GLU A 31 19.98 -11.12 -10.08
CA GLU A 31 18.89 -10.41 -10.75
C GLU A 31 18.01 -11.48 -11.38
N GLY A 32 16.97 -11.86 -10.64
CA GLY A 32 15.88 -12.67 -11.16
C GLY A 32 15.37 -12.07 -12.46
N ALA A 33 15.56 -12.81 -13.54
CA ALA A 33 14.81 -12.78 -14.80
C ALA A 33 14.11 -11.45 -15.13
N LEU A 34 14.77 -10.63 -15.96
CA LEU A 34 14.14 -9.48 -16.62
C LEU A 34 13.21 -9.98 -17.74
N LEU A 35 12.05 -10.50 -17.34
CA LEU A 35 10.86 -10.71 -18.17
C LEU A 35 9.64 -10.22 -17.38
N THR A 36 9.56 -8.91 -17.18
CA THR A 36 8.30 -8.26 -16.83
C THR A 36 7.57 -7.98 -18.13
N THR A 37 6.57 -8.80 -18.42
CA THR A 37 5.41 -8.42 -19.22
C THR A 37 4.95 -7.06 -18.73
N VAL A 38 4.71 -6.09 -19.63
CA VAL A 38 3.91 -4.90 -19.33
C VAL A 38 2.48 -5.38 -19.07
N GLY A 39 2.29 -6.01 -17.91
CA GLY A 39 1.00 -6.26 -17.32
C GLY A 39 0.56 -4.92 -16.77
N GLN A 40 -0.52 -4.41 -17.34
CA GLN A 40 -1.35 -3.35 -16.81
C GLN A 40 -1.68 -3.65 -15.33
N ALA A 41 -0.79 -3.27 -14.42
CA ALA A 41 -0.93 -3.47 -12.99
C ALA A 41 -0.10 -2.41 -12.28
N SER A 42 -0.48 -1.14 -12.45
CA SER A 42 0.12 -0.04 -11.69
C SER A 42 -0.91 0.86 -11.02
N THR A 43 -2.20 0.71 -11.36
CA THR A 43 -3.29 1.50 -10.76
C THR A 43 -3.97 0.77 -9.60
N GLU A 44 -4.09 -0.56 -9.65
CA GLU A 44 -4.83 -1.33 -8.64
C GLU A 44 -4.01 -1.65 -7.39
N GLN A 45 -2.69 -1.76 -7.50
CA GLN A 45 -1.84 -2.15 -6.37
C GLN A 45 -1.70 -1.05 -5.30
N ASN A 46 -1.99 0.21 -5.65
CA ASN A 46 -1.95 1.35 -4.72
C ASN A 46 -3.31 1.68 -4.08
N ALA A 47 -4.43 1.28 -4.70
CA ALA A 47 -5.77 1.62 -4.22
C ALA A 47 -6.08 0.99 -2.84
N ALA A 48 -5.61 -0.25 -2.62
CA ALA A 48 -5.82 -0.94 -1.34
C ALA A 48 -5.06 -0.27 -0.18
N GLY A 49 -3.83 0.21 -0.44
CA GLY A 49 -3.03 0.94 0.55
C GLY A 49 -3.61 2.31 0.90
N GLU A 50 -4.09 3.04 -0.11
CA GLU A 50 -4.73 4.34 0.05
C GLU A 50 -6.06 4.23 0.82
N LEU A 51 -6.90 3.24 0.48
CA LEU A 51 -8.13 2.95 1.22
C LEU A 51 -7.83 2.63 2.70
N LEU A 52 -6.84 1.79 2.97
CA LEU A 52 -6.47 1.42 4.34
C LEU A 52 -5.96 2.63 5.14
N ALA A 53 -5.22 3.54 4.50
CA ALA A 53 -4.78 4.78 5.12
C ALA A 53 -5.95 5.71 5.48
N ILE A 54 -6.94 5.84 4.58
CA ILE A 54 -8.17 6.61 4.82
C ILE A 54 -8.98 6.00 5.97
N LEU A 55 -9.12 4.67 5.98
CA LEU A 55 -9.85 3.97 7.03
C LEU A 55 -9.18 4.13 8.40
N LYS A 56 -7.86 4.05 8.48
CA LYS A 56 -7.12 4.35 9.72
C LYS A 56 -7.32 5.78 10.19
N THR A 57 -7.38 6.73 9.26
CA THR A 57 -7.65 8.14 9.58
C THR A 57 -9.06 8.32 10.14
N LEU A 58 -10.05 7.64 9.56
CA LEU A 58 -11.43 7.65 10.05
C LEU A 58 -11.59 6.92 11.39
N GLU A 59 -10.86 5.84 11.63
CA GLU A 59 -10.88 5.12 12.92
C GLU A 59 -10.40 6.01 14.07
N GLN A 60 -9.45 6.90 13.80
CA GLN A 60 -8.93 7.86 14.78
C GLN A 60 -9.80 9.11 14.92
N LEU A 61 -10.78 9.32 14.03
CA LEU A 61 -11.64 10.49 14.07
C LEU A 61 -12.66 10.33 15.20
N THR A 62 -12.40 11.00 16.31
CA THR A 62 -13.38 11.14 17.39
C THR A 62 -14.31 12.31 17.09
N LEU A 63 -15.59 12.03 16.81
CA LEU A 63 -16.61 13.07 16.71
C LEU A 63 -17.05 13.51 18.11
N ASP A 64 -16.90 14.80 18.39
CA ASP A 64 -17.44 15.40 19.61
C ASP A 64 -18.96 15.63 19.45
N ALA A 65 -19.74 14.74 20.06
CA ALA A 65 -21.20 14.84 20.06
C ALA A 65 -21.75 15.82 21.12
N SER A 66 -20.91 16.40 21.97
CA SER A 66 -21.35 17.30 23.06
C SER A 66 -22.07 18.54 22.53
N PHE A 67 -21.71 18.99 21.32
CA PHE A 67 -22.36 20.12 20.67
C PHE A 67 -23.86 19.85 20.36
N LEU A 68 -24.23 18.59 20.11
CA LEU A 68 -25.62 18.17 19.86
C LEU A 68 -26.50 18.32 21.11
N GLU A 69 -25.89 18.35 22.29
CA GLU A 69 -26.61 18.51 23.56
C GLU A 69 -26.86 19.98 23.94
N THR A 70 -26.25 20.92 23.22
CA THR A 70 -26.36 22.36 23.51
C THR A 70 -27.79 22.87 23.32
N SER A 71 -28.20 23.84 24.15
CA SER A 71 -29.50 24.49 24.02
C SER A 71 -29.67 25.18 22.65
N VAL A 72 -28.57 25.68 22.08
CA VAL A 72 -28.53 26.30 20.75
C VAL A 72 -28.86 25.26 19.66
N PHE A 73 -28.23 24.09 19.69
CA PHE A 73 -28.52 23.03 18.73
C PHE A 73 -29.95 22.51 18.85
N LYS A 74 -30.44 22.33 20.09
CA LYS A 74 -31.82 21.89 20.36
C LYS A 74 -32.90 22.94 20.00
N ALA A 75 -32.51 24.20 19.84
CA ALA A 75 -33.41 25.27 19.41
C ALA A 75 -33.55 25.37 17.88
N LEU A 76 -32.75 24.63 17.11
CA LEU A 76 -32.86 24.58 15.66
C LEU A 76 -34.23 24.00 15.27
N ARG A 77 -34.89 24.67 14.33
CA ARG A 77 -36.14 24.20 13.74
C ARG A 77 -35.86 23.64 12.35
N ASP A 78 -36.63 22.63 11.98
CA ASP A 78 -36.63 22.15 10.60
C ASP A 78 -37.21 23.23 9.67
N PHE A 79 -36.47 23.55 8.62
CA PHE A 79 -36.86 24.47 7.55
C PHE A 79 -36.97 23.77 6.20
N SER A 80 -36.98 22.42 6.20
CA SER A 80 -37.14 21.63 5.00
C SER A 80 -38.47 21.97 4.33
N VAL A 81 -38.42 22.18 3.02
CA VAL A 81 -39.60 22.39 2.18
C VAL A 81 -39.83 21.11 1.39
N ALA A 82 -41.07 20.64 1.34
CA ALA A 82 -41.42 19.50 0.49
C ALA A 82 -41.08 19.85 -0.96
N LEU A 83 -40.22 19.05 -1.57
CA LEU A 83 -39.92 19.17 -2.99
C LEU A 83 -41.16 18.72 -3.77
N PRO A 84 -41.65 19.51 -4.72
CA PRO A 84 -42.70 19.05 -5.61
C PRO A 84 -42.17 17.88 -6.44
N GLU A 85 -43.05 16.93 -6.77
CA GLU A 85 -42.77 15.86 -7.71
C GLU A 85 -42.22 16.46 -9.02
N SER A 86 -40.96 16.18 -9.33
CA SER A 86 -40.34 16.68 -10.56
C SER A 86 -40.86 15.86 -11.73
N VAL A 87 -41.28 16.52 -12.80
CA VAL A 87 -41.57 15.83 -14.07
C VAL A 87 -40.29 15.11 -14.49
N PRO A 88 -40.35 13.82 -14.91
CA PRO A 88 -39.17 13.08 -15.34
C PRO A 88 -38.39 13.89 -16.39
N GLY A 89 -37.10 14.04 -16.14
CA GLY A 89 -36.19 14.78 -17.01
C GLY A 89 -36.12 14.19 -18.41
N ARG A 90 -35.43 14.87 -19.33
CA ARG A 90 -35.25 14.36 -20.70
C ARG A 90 -34.60 12.97 -20.66
N ARG A 91 -35.04 12.09 -21.57
CA ARG A 91 -34.36 10.80 -21.80
C ARG A 91 -32.88 11.06 -22.02
N ASN A 92 -32.04 10.28 -21.35
CA ASN A 92 -30.59 10.38 -21.46
C ASN A 92 -30.19 10.19 -22.94
N PRO A 93 -29.63 11.22 -23.61
CA PRO A 93 -29.26 11.13 -25.03
C PRO A 93 -28.03 10.24 -25.26
N PHE A 94 -27.33 9.84 -24.20
CA PHE A 94 -26.22 8.90 -24.22
C PHE A 94 -26.61 7.51 -23.72
N ALA A 95 -27.91 7.25 -23.47
CA ALA A 95 -28.34 5.90 -23.14
C ALA A 95 -28.02 4.99 -24.35
N PRO A 96 -27.39 3.82 -24.12
CA PRO A 96 -27.10 2.89 -25.21
C PRO A 96 -28.39 2.52 -25.94
N LEU A 97 -28.34 2.60 -27.27
CA LEU A 97 -29.48 2.28 -28.13
C LEU A 97 -29.61 0.75 -28.22
N GLY A 98 -30.45 0.17 -27.37
CA GLY A 98 -30.81 -1.24 -27.43
C GLY A 98 -29.72 -2.20 -26.91
N GLN A 99 -30.17 -3.34 -26.43
CA GLN A 99 -29.41 -4.59 -26.52
C GLN A 99 -29.88 -5.33 -27.77
#